data_AF-A0A1H6N338-F1
#
_entry.id   AF-A0A1H6N338-F1
#
_cell.length_a   1.000
_cell.length_b   1.000
_cell.length_c   1.000
_cell.angle_alpha   90.00
_cell.angle_beta   90.00
_cell.angle_gamma   90.00
#
_symmetry.space_group_name_H-M   'P 1'
#
loop_
_entity.id
_entity.type
_entity.pdbx_description
1 polymer ?
#
loop_
_entity_poly.entity_id
_entity_poly.type
_entity_poly.pdbx_seq_one_letter_code
_entity_poly.pdbx_strand_id
1 'polypeptide(L)'
;MKRKMILSVLLLTGSLPASAAMIDLTGIGYVTYGDFNSYSMPIAALQTGCANFNNSCPFYIQSGPGQIQDLVVVATGASGNPVNTNFAGMDNAYSTPSGVSGSNFFSTGTTADPNQVTDFFGDKANTWDSSLLALKNYLAGDAMAFFFNNNNLNGANLQSLAVWAQMEVTDDSGNRVGIFDFTNNAGAYGLVSEGGGGTFLGNVADYSSTGSGPMIGDNSATDYVLAGGPICINYSLIPGLPTPVSCNSPLAEDGPVNHNLGADTAAYAVIAPELNALLESLFALDDQLLQSYTLHIDFRMGCDPLFGIRTDEMCSGALSGYGKNINNGYEQLFIGTARINREPPPGIPEPGMLFMFSTGLLALRWRLASRR
;
A
#
# COMPACT_ATOMS: atom_id res chain seq x y z
N MET A 1 62.57 -20.06 28.05
CA MET A 1 61.51 -20.58 27.14
C MET A 1 60.15 -20.31 27.77
N LYS A 2 59.13 -19.99 26.96
CA LYS A 2 57.73 -19.66 27.29
C LYS A 2 57.38 -18.17 27.42
N ARG A 3 57.31 -17.49 26.27
CA ARG A 3 56.40 -16.34 26.05
C ARG A 3 54.97 -16.88 25.97
N LYS A 4 54.07 -16.40 26.83
CA LYS A 4 52.62 -16.61 26.66
C LYS A 4 52.10 -15.45 25.80
N MET A 5 51.65 -15.79 24.60
CA MET A 5 50.97 -14.90 23.67
C MET A 5 49.50 -14.87 24.10
N ILE A 6 49.00 -13.71 24.51
CA ILE A 6 47.57 -13.49 24.76
C ILE A 6 47.02 -12.85 23.49
N LEU A 7 46.21 -13.62 22.76
CA LEU A 7 45.47 -13.17 21.59
C LEU A 7 44.10 -12.71 22.07
N SER A 8 43.90 -11.40 22.18
CA SER A 8 42.58 -10.81 22.44
C SER A 8 41.85 -10.66 21.11
N VAL A 9 40.94 -11.59 20.80
CA VAL A 9 39.97 -11.44 19.72
C VAL A 9 38.81 -10.62 20.28
N LEU A 10 38.73 -9.35 19.88
CA LEU A 10 37.58 -8.49 20.15
C LEU A 10 36.58 -8.69 18.99
N LEU A 11 35.68 -9.66 19.12
CA LEU A 11 34.49 -9.77 18.28
C LEU A 11 33.47 -8.74 18.79
N LEU A 12 33.54 -7.51 18.27
CA LEU A 12 32.37 -6.62 18.29
C LEU A 12 31.42 -7.10 17.18
N THR A 13 30.60 -8.10 17.49
CA THR A 13 29.36 -8.31 16.73
C THR A 13 28.39 -7.22 17.16
N GLY A 14 28.39 -6.10 16.44
CA GLY A 14 27.30 -5.13 16.52
C GLY A 14 26.04 -5.81 16.01
N SER A 15 25.23 -6.35 16.92
CA SER A 15 23.85 -6.71 16.62
C SER A 15 23.10 -5.42 16.33
N LEU A 16 22.89 -5.11 15.06
CA LEU A 16 21.85 -4.15 14.68
C LEU A 16 20.53 -4.68 15.27
N PRO A 17 19.77 -3.88 16.02
CA PRO A 17 18.44 -4.30 16.43
C PRO A 17 17.63 -4.52 15.16
N ALA A 18 17.16 -5.75 14.94
CA ALA A 18 16.14 -6.01 13.94
C ALA A 18 14.90 -5.21 14.36
N SER A 19 14.58 -4.14 13.63
CA SER A 19 13.31 -3.46 13.80
C SER A 19 12.19 -4.43 13.40
N ALA A 20 11.10 -4.47 14.15
CA ALA A 20 9.94 -5.25 13.77
C ALA A 20 9.06 -4.40 12.85
N ALA A 21 8.56 -5.00 11.76
CA ALA A 21 7.58 -4.36 10.90
C ALA A 21 6.42 -3.74 11.69
N MET A 22 5.99 -2.55 11.26
CA MET A 22 4.85 -1.82 11.78
C MET A 22 3.54 -2.64 11.78
N ILE A 23 3.33 -3.48 10.77
CA ILE A 23 2.12 -4.30 10.64
C ILE A 23 2.44 -5.71 10.11
N ASP A 24 1.62 -6.68 10.49
CA ASP A 24 1.64 -8.04 9.92
C ASP A 24 0.34 -8.31 9.16
N LEU A 25 0.45 -8.44 7.85
CA LEU A 25 -0.66 -8.68 6.91
C LEU A 25 -0.78 -10.15 6.52
N THR A 26 0.01 -11.02 7.14
CA THR A 26 -0.01 -12.47 6.92
C THR A 26 -1.42 -13.04 7.14
N GLY A 27 -2.00 -13.59 6.08
CA GLY A 27 -3.32 -14.22 6.10
C GLY A 27 -4.49 -13.24 6.21
N ILE A 28 -4.26 -11.93 6.08
CA ILE A 28 -5.31 -10.91 6.10
C ILE A 28 -5.96 -10.78 4.72
N GLY A 29 -7.29 -10.64 4.68
CA GLY A 29 -8.01 -10.41 3.44
C GLY A 29 -7.67 -9.07 2.78
N TYR A 30 -7.60 -9.05 1.45
CA TYR A 30 -7.29 -7.86 0.66
C TYR A 30 -8.09 -7.83 -0.65
N VAL A 31 -8.13 -6.66 -1.28
CA VAL A 31 -8.63 -6.47 -2.65
C VAL A 31 -7.49 -6.04 -3.54
N THR A 32 -7.33 -6.70 -4.69
CA THR A 32 -6.31 -6.38 -5.68
C THR A 32 -6.81 -5.31 -6.63
N TYR A 33 -6.03 -4.25 -6.81
CA TYR A 33 -6.24 -3.13 -7.72
C TYR A 33 -4.96 -2.91 -8.54
N GLY A 34 -4.97 -3.33 -9.81
CA GLY A 34 -3.77 -3.34 -10.65
C GLY A 34 -2.65 -4.18 -10.01
N ASP A 35 -1.48 -3.57 -9.83
CA ASP A 35 -0.28 -4.22 -9.28
C ASP A 35 -0.26 -4.27 -7.73
N PHE A 36 -1.35 -3.88 -7.07
CA PHE A 36 -1.39 -3.64 -5.63
C PHE A 36 -2.50 -4.41 -4.93
N ASN A 37 -2.24 -4.78 -3.68
CA ASN A 37 -3.21 -5.34 -2.74
C ASN A 37 -3.53 -4.29 -1.67
N SER A 38 -4.82 -3.93 -1.57
CA SER A 38 -5.36 -3.02 -0.56
C SER A 38 -6.00 -3.80 0.59
N TYR A 39 -5.50 -3.55 1.79
CA TYR A 39 -5.97 -4.12 3.04
C TYR A 39 -6.75 -3.06 3.80
N SER A 40 -8.00 -3.36 4.17
CA SER A 40 -8.77 -2.51 5.07
C SER A 40 -8.32 -2.74 6.51
N MET A 41 -7.78 -1.71 7.16
CA MET A 41 -7.37 -1.75 8.56
C MET A 41 -8.52 -2.08 9.52
N PRO A 42 -9.71 -1.47 9.42
CA PRO A 42 -10.81 -1.82 10.31
C PRO A 42 -11.34 -3.25 10.06
N ILE A 43 -11.38 -3.73 8.82
CA ILE A 43 -11.81 -5.11 8.53
C ILE A 43 -10.75 -6.14 9.00
N ALA A 44 -9.46 -5.84 8.83
CA ALA A 44 -8.37 -6.67 9.34
C ALA A 44 -8.39 -6.78 10.88
N ALA A 45 -8.73 -5.68 11.56
CA ALA A 45 -8.95 -5.68 13.01
C ALA A 45 -10.09 -6.63 13.40
N LEU A 46 -11.22 -6.61 12.68
CA LEU A 46 -12.32 -7.55 12.91
C LEU A 46 -11.90 -9.01 12.67
N GLN A 47 -11.14 -9.28 11.60
CA GLN A 47 -10.63 -10.63 11.30
C GLN A 47 -9.80 -11.21 12.46
N THR A 48 -9.06 -10.36 13.17
CA THR A 48 -8.20 -10.76 14.30
C THR A 48 -8.91 -10.68 15.66
N GLY A 49 -10.22 -10.44 15.66
CA GLY A 49 -11.05 -10.40 16.88
C GLY A 49 -11.03 -9.07 17.62
N CYS A 50 -10.46 -8.01 17.03
CA CYS A 50 -10.49 -6.66 17.58
C CYS A 50 -11.77 -5.93 17.17
N ALA A 51 -12.88 -6.23 17.86
CA ALA A 51 -14.21 -5.70 17.54
C ALA A 51 -14.34 -4.17 17.67
N ASN A 52 -13.58 -3.56 18.59
CA ASN A 52 -13.56 -2.11 18.77
C ASN A 52 -12.27 -1.55 18.16
N PHE A 53 -12.35 -0.99 16.95
CA PHE A 53 -11.19 -0.42 16.27
C PHE A 53 -10.65 0.81 17.03
N ASN A 54 -9.56 0.62 17.77
CA ASN A 54 -8.89 1.63 18.58
C ASN A 54 -7.39 1.30 18.71
N ASN A 55 -6.63 2.16 19.40
CA ASN A 55 -5.17 2.04 19.58
C ASN A 55 -4.67 0.76 20.28
N SER A 56 -5.55 -0.11 20.78
CA SER A 56 -5.19 -1.43 21.30
C SER A 56 -5.23 -2.51 20.21
N CYS A 57 -5.80 -2.23 19.04
CA CYS A 57 -5.81 -3.16 17.91
C CYS A 57 -4.46 -3.14 17.19
N PRO A 58 -3.90 -4.30 16.80
CA PRO A 58 -2.66 -4.38 16.01
C PRO A 58 -2.71 -3.66 14.66
N PHE A 59 -3.90 -3.48 14.10
CA PHE A 59 -4.14 -2.82 12.81
C PHE A 59 -4.49 -1.33 12.94
N TYR A 60 -4.45 -0.78 14.15
CA TYR A 60 -4.70 0.65 14.37
C TYR A 60 -3.41 1.43 14.15
N ILE A 61 -3.27 2.00 12.95
CA ILE A 61 -2.09 2.80 12.59
C ILE A 61 -2.41 4.27 12.76
N GLN A 62 -1.78 4.90 13.75
CA GLN A 62 -1.98 6.31 14.07
C GLN A 62 -1.45 7.19 12.93
N SER A 63 -2.30 8.10 12.45
CA SER A 63 -1.93 9.07 11.39
C SER A 63 -2.23 10.52 11.76
N GLY A 64 -2.77 10.78 12.96
CA GLY A 64 -3.09 12.12 13.43
C GLY A 64 -1.90 13.10 13.45
N PRO A 65 -2.14 14.40 13.70
CA PRO A 65 -1.10 15.42 13.72
C PRO A 65 0.10 15.02 14.59
N GLY A 66 1.30 15.03 14.02
CA GLY A 66 2.56 14.68 14.70
C GLY A 66 2.81 13.18 14.91
N GLN A 67 1.89 12.29 14.53
CA GLN A 67 2.06 10.84 14.70
C GLN A 67 2.92 10.21 13.58
N ILE A 68 2.95 10.84 12.40
CA ILE A 68 3.68 10.33 11.22
C ILE A 68 5.01 11.05 10.97
N GLN A 69 5.48 11.88 11.91
CA GLN A 69 6.66 12.72 11.73
C GLN A 69 7.97 11.92 11.61
N ASP A 70 8.00 10.71 12.18
CA ASP A 70 9.16 9.81 12.15
C ASP A 70 9.05 8.77 11.02
N LEU A 71 8.03 8.90 10.16
CA LEU A 71 7.80 8.06 9.00
C LEU A 71 8.14 8.82 7.71
N VAL A 72 8.28 8.08 6.62
CA VAL A 72 8.38 8.69 5.29
C VAL A 72 6.98 9.13 4.83
N VAL A 73 6.79 10.42 4.58
CA VAL A 73 5.50 10.98 4.21
C VAL A 73 5.53 11.48 2.76
N VAL A 74 4.69 10.90 1.91
CA VAL A 74 4.61 11.26 0.49
C VAL A 74 3.75 12.52 0.31
N ALA A 75 2.60 12.56 0.98
CA ALA A 75 1.66 13.66 0.86
C ALA A 75 0.86 13.83 2.16
N THR A 76 0.61 15.08 2.59
CA THR A 76 -0.11 15.35 3.84
C THR A 76 -0.93 16.64 3.78
N GLY A 77 -2.14 16.59 4.34
CA GLY A 77 -3.00 17.77 4.54
C GLY A 77 -2.79 18.47 5.88
N ALA A 78 -1.84 17.99 6.70
CA ALA A 78 -1.54 18.60 7.99
C ALA A 78 -0.87 19.97 7.83
N SER A 79 -1.36 20.97 8.57
CA SER A 79 -0.75 22.31 8.60
C SER A 79 0.20 22.46 9.79
N GLY A 80 1.47 22.77 9.51
CA GLY A 80 2.51 23.00 10.51
C GLY A 80 3.88 22.86 9.88
N ASN A 81 4.71 23.91 9.92
CA ASN A 81 6.06 23.87 9.37
C ASN A 81 7.03 23.14 10.32
N PRO A 82 7.98 22.35 9.77
CA PRO A 82 8.01 21.93 8.38
C PRO A 82 6.98 20.82 8.16
N VAL A 83 6.17 20.97 7.12
CA VAL A 83 5.27 19.93 6.62
C VAL A 83 6.15 18.74 6.27
N ASN A 84 6.15 17.72 7.14
CA ASN A 84 7.07 16.58 7.22
C ASN A 84 8.30 16.63 6.29
N THR A 85 9.41 17.09 6.86
CA THR A 85 10.73 16.93 6.25
C THR A 85 11.13 15.46 6.33
N ASN A 86 11.26 14.80 5.18
CA ASN A 86 11.68 13.40 5.11
C ASN A 86 13.20 13.25 5.31
N PHE A 87 13.64 12.01 5.40
CA PHE A 87 15.06 11.66 5.50
C PHE A 87 15.83 12.12 4.27
N ALA A 88 17.14 12.35 4.42
CA ALA A 88 18.00 12.71 3.30
C ALA A 88 17.96 11.64 2.19
N GLY A 89 17.94 12.09 0.93
CA GLY A 89 17.78 11.21 -0.23
C GLY A 89 16.33 10.87 -0.58
N MET A 90 15.38 11.67 -0.08
CA MET A 90 13.94 11.62 -0.37
C MET A 90 13.40 13.04 -0.45
N ASP A 91 12.33 13.22 -1.23
CA ASP A 91 11.57 14.46 -1.24
C ASP A 91 10.82 14.67 0.07
N ASN A 92 10.59 15.93 0.44
CA ASN A 92 9.67 16.29 1.51
C ASN A 92 8.23 15.93 1.13
N ALA A 93 7.32 15.95 2.09
CA ALA A 93 5.92 15.66 1.80
C ALA A 93 5.27 16.73 0.93
N TYR A 94 4.54 16.32 -0.11
CA TYR A 94 3.62 17.20 -0.82
C TYR A 94 2.54 17.72 0.13
N SER A 95 2.20 19.00 0.00
CA SER A 95 1.04 19.58 0.70
C SER A 95 -0.24 19.26 -0.06
N THR A 96 -1.07 18.38 0.49
CA THR A 96 -2.40 18.12 -0.08
C THR A 96 -3.37 19.24 0.31
N PRO A 97 -4.44 19.46 -0.46
CA PRO A 97 -5.43 20.48 -0.13
C PRO A 97 -5.95 20.30 1.29
N SER A 98 -5.95 21.37 2.09
CA SER A 98 -6.48 21.35 3.45
C SER A 98 -7.77 22.13 3.61
N GLY A 99 -8.67 21.60 4.44
CA GLY A 99 -9.96 22.21 4.75
C GLY A 99 -11.03 22.06 3.66
N VAL A 100 -12.28 22.36 4.05
CA VAL A 100 -13.49 22.21 3.19
C VAL A 100 -13.53 23.13 1.97
N SER A 101 -12.70 24.17 1.93
CA SER A 101 -12.63 25.16 0.84
C SER A 101 -11.38 25.01 -0.04
N GLY A 102 -10.55 23.99 0.21
CA GLY A 102 -9.38 23.68 -0.61
C GLY A 102 -9.74 23.20 -2.03
N SER A 103 -8.71 22.96 -2.85
CA SER A 103 -8.88 22.24 -4.12
C SER A 103 -9.57 20.89 -3.87
N ASN A 104 -10.46 20.48 -4.77
CA ASN A 104 -11.10 19.17 -4.70
C ASN A 104 -10.27 18.06 -5.37
N PHE A 105 -9.09 18.40 -5.87
CA PHE A 105 -8.15 17.50 -6.54
C PHE A 105 -6.71 17.82 -6.15
N PHE A 106 -5.90 16.77 -6.09
CA PHE A 106 -4.46 16.79 -5.90
C PHE A 106 -3.79 15.88 -6.92
N SER A 107 -2.67 16.34 -7.49
CA SER A 107 -1.76 15.51 -8.27
C SER A 107 -0.32 16.01 -8.08
N THR A 108 0.63 15.08 -7.92
CA THR A 108 2.07 15.42 -7.97
C THR A 108 2.45 16.03 -9.32
N GLY A 109 1.78 15.61 -10.40
CA GLY A 109 2.04 16.10 -11.75
C GLY A 109 1.63 17.55 -12.03
N THR A 110 0.84 18.18 -11.15
CA THR A 110 0.43 19.59 -11.27
C THR A 110 0.77 20.43 -10.06
N THR A 111 1.10 19.80 -8.94
CA THR A 111 1.56 20.48 -7.73
C THR A 111 3.07 20.70 -7.83
N ALA A 112 3.54 21.87 -7.41
CA ALA A 112 4.97 22.13 -7.39
C ALA A 112 5.68 21.13 -6.48
N ASP A 113 6.83 20.66 -6.94
CA ASP A 113 7.71 19.76 -6.21
C ASP A 113 8.03 20.30 -4.79
N PRO A 114 7.93 19.47 -3.73
CA PRO A 114 8.14 19.89 -2.36
C PRO A 114 9.63 20.07 -2.00
N ASN A 115 10.54 19.77 -2.92
CA ASN A 115 11.98 19.72 -2.77
C ASN A 115 12.41 18.73 -1.66
N GLN A 116 13.71 18.70 -1.39
CA GLN A 116 14.40 17.74 -0.55
C GLN A 116 15.32 18.45 0.44
N VAL A 117 15.73 17.74 1.50
CA VAL A 117 16.75 18.25 2.45
C VAL A 117 18.12 18.35 1.80
N THR A 118 18.44 17.38 0.96
CA THR A 118 19.72 17.28 0.26
C THR A 118 19.46 16.68 -1.10
N ASP A 119 19.99 17.31 -2.13
CA ASP A 119 19.87 16.85 -3.51
C ASP A 119 20.35 15.41 -3.65
N PHE A 120 19.58 14.63 -4.39
CA PHE A 120 19.92 13.27 -4.77
C PHE A 120 19.67 13.08 -6.27
N PHE A 121 20.23 12.00 -6.81
CA PHE A 121 20.05 11.68 -8.21
C PHE A 121 18.60 11.27 -8.50
N GLY A 122 18.07 11.65 -9.68
CA GLY A 122 16.81 11.15 -10.19
C GLY A 122 15.56 11.93 -9.78
N ASP A 123 15.69 12.94 -8.91
CA ASP A 123 14.61 13.87 -8.54
C ASP A 123 13.94 14.51 -9.79
N LYS A 124 12.61 14.37 -9.86
CA LYS A 124 11.71 14.82 -10.93
C LYS A 124 10.61 15.69 -10.34
N ALA A 125 10.43 16.86 -10.95
CA ALA A 125 9.45 17.86 -10.49
C ALA A 125 7.96 17.46 -10.52
N ASN A 126 7.59 16.28 -11.02
CA ASN A 126 6.21 15.84 -11.22
C ASN A 126 5.85 14.55 -10.48
N THR A 127 6.73 14.05 -9.63
CA THR A 127 6.57 12.85 -8.82
C THR A 127 7.14 13.09 -7.42
N TRP A 128 6.73 12.31 -6.44
CA TRP A 128 7.48 12.21 -5.18
C TRP A 128 8.55 11.14 -5.33
N ASP A 129 9.78 11.47 -4.98
CA ASP A 129 10.95 10.67 -5.29
C ASP A 129 11.77 10.27 -4.06
N SER A 130 12.40 9.10 -4.18
CA SER A 130 13.35 8.59 -3.19
C SER A 130 14.47 7.83 -3.88
N SER A 131 15.71 8.15 -3.50
CA SER A 131 16.83 7.25 -3.78
C SER A 131 16.57 5.88 -3.15
N LEU A 132 16.93 4.80 -3.85
CA LEU A 132 16.72 3.46 -3.32
C LEU A 132 17.61 3.15 -2.11
N LEU A 133 18.75 3.82 -1.96
CA LEU A 133 19.58 3.69 -0.76
C LEU A 133 18.89 4.25 0.49
N ALA A 134 18.29 5.45 0.40
CA ALA A 134 17.54 6.02 1.52
C ALA A 134 16.34 5.13 1.88
N LEU A 135 15.62 4.64 0.87
CA LEU A 135 14.48 3.74 1.06
C LEU A 135 14.89 2.41 1.72
N LYS A 136 15.97 1.78 1.25
CA LYS A 136 16.54 0.55 1.85
C LYS A 136 16.84 0.74 3.33
N ASN A 137 17.48 1.86 3.68
CA ASN A 137 17.84 2.17 5.07
C ASN A 137 16.59 2.37 5.94
N TYR A 138 15.56 3.03 5.42
CA TYR A 138 14.29 3.23 6.12
C TYR A 138 13.55 1.91 6.36
N LEU A 139 13.44 1.06 5.33
CA LEU A 139 12.68 -0.19 5.40
C LEU A 139 13.37 -1.27 6.24
N ALA A 140 14.69 -1.18 6.43
CA ALA A 140 15.46 -2.07 7.30
C ALA A 140 15.23 -3.58 7.05
N GLY A 141 14.90 -3.96 5.82
CA GLY A 141 14.68 -5.35 5.38
C GLY A 141 13.22 -5.83 5.38
N ASP A 142 12.28 -5.03 5.87
CA ASP A 142 10.85 -5.32 5.76
C ASP A 142 10.26 -4.84 4.41
N ALA A 143 9.06 -5.31 4.07
CA ALA A 143 8.40 -4.91 2.82
C ALA A 143 7.82 -3.50 2.94
N MET A 144 7.83 -2.76 1.83
CA MET A 144 7.23 -1.43 1.77
C MET A 144 5.70 -1.52 1.79
N ALA A 145 5.08 -0.68 2.60
CA ALA A 145 3.64 -0.52 2.68
C ALA A 145 3.24 0.95 2.64
N PHE A 146 2.25 1.28 1.81
CA PHE A 146 1.63 2.59 1.77
C PHE A 146 0.43 2.61 2.71
N PHE A 147 0.36 3.62 3.57
CA PHE A 147 -0.77 3.84 4.44
C PHE A 147 -1.51 5.08 3.99
N PHE A 148 -2.83 4.93 3.82
CA PHE A 148 -3.69 6.03 3.39
C PHE A 148 -4.73 6.34 4.45
N ASN A 149 -4.74 7.60 4.86
CA ASN A 149 -5.76 8.18 5.73
C ASN A 149 -6.86 8.80 4.88
N ASN A 150 -8.04 8.20 4.91
CA ASN A 150 -9.25 8.76 4.29
C ASN A 150 -10.02 9.56 5.36
N ASN A 151 -10.02 10.88 5.20
CA ASN A 151 -10.67 11.80 6.12
C ASN A 151 -11.64 12.74 5.41
N ASN A 152 -12.52 12.22 4.58
CA ASN A 152 -13.55 13.02 3.93
C ASN A 152 -14.70 13.41 4.91
N LEU A 153 -15.66 14.22 4.46
CA LEU A 153 -16.81 14.64 5.26
C LEU A 153 -17.76 13.45 5.48
N ASN A 154 -18.29 13.34 6.69
CA ASN A 154 -19.30 12.32 6.98
C ASN A 154 -20.65 12.71 6.34
N GLY A 155 -21.15 11.83 5.46
CA GLY A 155 -22.44 11.92 4.76
C GLY A 155 -22.51 10.88 3.65
N ALA A 156 -23.69 10.64 3.06
CA ALA A 156 -23.91 9.55 2.09
C ALA A 156 -22.80 9.43 1.02
N ASN A 157 -22.80 10.32 0.03
CA ASN A 157 -21.83 10.38 -1.05
C ASN A 157 -20.55 11.13 -0.69
N LEU A 158 -20.43 11.62 0.55
CA LEU A 158 -19.34 12.48 0.97
C LEU A 158 -18.18 11.71 1.61
N GLN A 159 -18.39 10.43 1.96
CA GLN A 159 -17.41 9.58 2.65
C GLN A 159 -16.41 8.87 1.72
N SER A 160 -16.52 9.06 0.41
CA SER A 160 -15.62 8.46 -0.59
C SER A 160 -14.81 9.51 -1.34
N LEU A 161 -13.63 9.11 -1.81
CA LEU A 161 -12.81 9.89 -2.73
C LEU A 161 -12.15 8.97 -3.76
N ALA A 162 -11.78 9.55 -4.90
CA ALA A 162 -11.08 8.85 -5.97
C ALA A 162 -9.57 8.90 -5.73
N VAL A 163 -8.89 7.76 -5.91
CA VAL A 163 -7.44 7.64 -5.77
C VAL A 163 -6.85 6.89 -6.95
N TRP A 164 -5.68 7.33 -7.43
CA TRP A 164 -4.85 6.60 -8.37
C TRP A 164 -3.39 6.85 -8.04
N ALA A 165 -2.53 5.87 -8.28
CA ALA A 165 -1.09 6.06 -8.16
C ALA A 165 -0.31 5.23 -9.18
N GLN A 166 0.88 5.70 -9.55
CA GLN A 166 1.84 4.96 -10.35
C GLN A 166 3.21 5.06 -9.70
N MET A 167 3.88 3.92 -9.58
CA MET A 167 5.20 3.78 -9.00
C MET A 167 6.16 3.34 -10.08
N GLU A 168 7.19 4.14 -10.36
CA GLU A 168 8.21 3.86 -11.36
C GLU A 168 9.57 3.76 -10.68
N VAL A 169 10.38 2.76 -11.05
CA VAL A 169 11.79 2.69 -10.65
C VAL A 169 12.65 2.96 -11.88
N THR A 170 13.59 3.89 -11.78
CA THR A 170 14.56 4.19 -12.85
C THR A 170 16.01 4.03 -12.39
N ASP A 171 16.92 3.85 -13.36
CA ASP A 171 18.37 3.86 -13.16
C ASP A 171 19.02 5.21 -13.51
N ASP A 172 20.35 5.30 -13.39
CA ASP A 172 21.10 6.54 -13.64
C ASP A 172 21.17 6.99 -15.09
N SER A 173 20.83 6.09 -16.00
CA SER A 173 20.73 6.33 -17.42
C SER A 173 19.32 6.77 -17.83
N GLY A 174 18.39 6.85 -16.87
CA GLY A 174 16.98 7.17 -17.09
C GLY A 174 16.17 6.00 -17.65
N ASN A 175 16.71 4.77 -17.63
CA ASN A 175 15.96 3.61 -18.06
C ASN A 175 14.95 3.21 -16.98
N ARG A 176 13.75 2.85 -17.40
CA ARG A 176 12.74 2.27 -16.54
C ARG A 176 13.09 0.82 -16.22
N VAL A 177 13.22 0.53 -14.93
CA VAL A 177 13.48 -0.80 -14.36
C VAL A 177 12.18 -1.51 -14.02
N GLY A 178 11.17 -0.77 -13.55
CA GLY A 178 9.85 -1.29 -13.25
C GLY A 178 8.80 -0.19 -13.19
N ILE A 179 7.53 -0.55 -13.41
CA ILE A 179 6.40 0.36 -13.29
C ILE A 179 5.15 -0.39 -12.85
N PHE A 180 4.42 0.20 -11.91
CA PHE A 180 3.32 -0.46 -11.20
C PHE A 180 2.19 0.55 -10.96
N ASP A 181 0.95 0.18 -11.24
CA ASP A 181 -0.22 1.06 -11.10
C ASP A 181 -1.17 0.57 -10.00
N PHE A 182 -1.50 1.46 -9.07
CA PHE A 182 -2.68 1.33 -8.21
C PHE A 182 -3.87 1.87 -8.98
N THR A 183 -4.60 0.96 -9.62
CA THR A 183 -5.64 1.31 -10.59
C THR A 183 -6.89 0.44 -10.45
N ASN A 184 -8.02 1.03 -10.80
CA ASN A 184 -9.30 0.36 -10.94
C ASN A 184 -9.43 -0.38 -12.29
N ASN A 185 -8.41 -0.27 -13.15
CA ASN A 185 -8.24 -0.98 -14.43
C ASN A 185 -9.50 -0.91 -15.32
N ALA A 186 -9.94 0.31 -15.60
CA ALA A 186 -11.16 0.60 -16.35
C ALA A 186 -12.44 -0.04 -15.80
N GLY A 187 -12.47 -0.42 -14.53
CA GLY A 187 -13.65 -0.92 -13.84
C GLY A 187 -14.66 0.18 -13.49
N ALA A 188 -15.85 -0.24 -13.06
CA ALA A 188 -16.84 0.70 -12.54
C ALA A 188 -16.34 1.38 -11.26
N TYR A 189 -16.67 2.67 -11.09
CA TYR A 189 -16.37 3.42 -9.89
C TYR A 189 -17.40 3.07 -8.79
N GLY A 190 -17.08 2.09 -7.95
CA GLY A 190 -17.98 1.58 -6.93
C GLY A 190 -17.28 0.66 -5.94
N LEU A 191 -18.02 0.14 -4.96
CA LEU A 191 -17.50 -0.85 -4.02
C LEU A 191 -17.22 -2.19 -4.73
N VAL A 192 -16.13 -2.86 -4.37
CA VAL A 192 -15.79 -4.20 -4.89
C VAL A 192 -16.95 -5.21 -4.71
N SER A 193 -17.71 -5.07 -3.63
CA SER A 193 -18.85 -5.92 -3.32
C SER A 193 -20.11 -5.62 -4.13
N GLU A 194 -20.10 -4.55 -4.92
CA GLU A 194 -21.22 -4.05 -5.72
C GLU A 194 -20.86 -3.93 -7.20
N GLY A 195 -19.83 -4.66 -7.66
CA GLY A 195 -19.38 -4.66 -9.04
C GLY A 195 -18.49 -3.46 -9.41
N GLY A 196 -18.02 -2.70 -8.43
CA GLY A 196 -16.87 -1.82 -8.59
C GLY A 196 -15.61 -2.61 -8.96
N GLY A 197 -14.59 -1.93 -9.45
CA GLY A 197 -13.36 -2.60 -9.82
C GLY A 197 -12.60 -3.20 -8.63
N GLY A 198 -11.51 -3.87 -8.97
CA GLY A 198 -10.72 -4.69 -8.06
C GLY A 198 -11.28 -6.10 -7.86
N THR A 199 -10.43 -6.99 -7.35
CA THR A 199 -10.76 -8.40 -7.15
C THR A 199 -10.42 -8.81 -5.73
N PHE A 200 -11.39 -9.27 -4.95
CA PHE A 200 -11.13 -9.79 -3.60
C PHE A 200 -10.23 -11.03 -3.69
N LEU A 201 -9.11 -11.01 -2.96
CA LEU A 201 -8.04 -12.01 -3.03
C LEU A 201 -7.55 -12.25 -4.47
N GLY A 202 -7.49 -11.18 -5.26
CA GLY A 202 -6.99 -11.22 -6.63
C GLY A 202 -5.50 -11.52 -6.73
N ASN A 203 -5.04 -11.64 -7.96
CA ASN A 203 -3.65 -11.86 -8.33
C ASN A 203 -3.11 -10.62 -9.06
N VAL A 204 -2.05 -10.03 -8.53
CA VAL A 204 -1.42 -8.83 -9.12
C VAL A 204 -0.84 -9.10 -10.51
N ALA A 205 -0.38 -10.33 -10.77
CA ALA A 205 0.19 -10.72 -12.06
C ALA A 205 -0.85 -10.81 -13.20
N ASP A 206 -2.15 -10.64 -12.90
CA ASP A 206 -3.20 -10.56 -13.92
C ASP A 206 -3.28 -9.16 -14.56
N TYR A 207 -2.55 -8.19 -13.99
CA TYR A 207 -2.42 -6.83 -14.52
C TYR A 207 -0.99 -6.58 -15.00
N SER A 208 -0.83 -5.62 -15.90
CA SER A 208 0.47 -5.13 -16.32
C SER A 208 0.36 -3.66 -16.67
N SER A 209 1.13 -2.83 -15.97
CA SER A 209 1.17 -1.40 -16.24
C SER A 209 1.75 -1.12 -17.62
N THR A 210 1.14 -0.16 -18.32
CA THR A 210 1.70 0.40 -19.57
C THR A 210 2.54 1.66 -19.30
N GLY A 211 2.53 2.15 -18.07
CA GLY A 211 3.09 3.45 -17.69
C GLY A 211 2.31 4.65 -18.20
N SER A 212 1.07 4.45 -18.66
CA SER A 212 0.17 5.55 -18.98
C SER A 212 -0.43 6.14 -17.70
N GLY A 213 -0.81 7.41 -17.73
CA GLY A 213 -1.63 7.99 -16.67
C GLY A 213 -3.04 7.38 -16.61
N PRO A 214 -3.86 7.71 -15.60
CA PRO A 214 -5.16 7.09 -15.41
C PRO A 214 -6.11 7.41 -16.56
N MET A 215 -6.88 6.41 -17.00
CA MET A 215 -8.10 6.63 -17.75
C MET A 215 -9.12 7.33 -16.85
N ILE A 216 -9.41 8.59 -17.17
CA ILE A 216 -10.42 9.38 -16.48
C ILE A 216 -11.78 8.67 -16.56
N GLY A 217 -12.29 8.47 -17.78
CA GLY A 217 -13.52 7.71 -18.02
C GLY A 217 -14.75 8.31 -17.32
N ASP A 218 -15.61 7.44 -16.78
CA ASP A 218 -16.83 7.79 -16.05
C ASP A 218 -17.12 6.79 -14.92
N ASN A 219 -18.33 6.80 -14.35
CA ASN A 219 -18.70 5.86 -13.28
C ASN A 219 -18.81 4.39 -13.73
N SER A 220 -18.94 4.13 -15.03
CA SER A 220 -18.99 2.77 -15.59
C SER A 220 -17.61 2.20 -15.90
N ALA A 221 -16.64 3.06 -16.20
CA ALA A 221 -15.26 2.67 -16.47
C ALA A 221 -14.30 3.81 -16.14
N THR A 222 -13.42 3.61 -15.15
CA THR A 222 -12.36 4.56 -14.77
C THR A 222 -11.19 3.81 -14.14
N ASP A 223 -10.00 4.39 -14.16
CA ASP A 223 -8.82 3.89 -13.45
C ASP A 223 -8.70 4.40 -12.01
N TYR A 224 -9.52 5.38 -11.63
CA TYR A 224 -9.56 5.85 -10.25
C TYR A 224 -10.24 4.82 -9.34
N VAL A 225 -9.52 4.37 -8.31
CA VAL A 225 -10.02 3.49 -7.26
C VAL A 225 -10.88 4.29 -6.29
N LEU A 226 -12.01 3.71 -5.89
CA LEU A 226 -12.86 4.27 -4.85
C LEU A 226 -12.24 3.97 -3.48
N ALA A 227 -11.80 5.02 -2.78
CA ALA A 227 -11.42 4.96 -1.37
C ALA A 227 -12.59 5.44 -0.51
N GLY A 228 -13.17 4.56 0.29
CA GLY A 228 -14.28 4.86 1.18
C GLY A 228 -15.45 3.90 1.08
N GLY A 229 -16.57 4.34 1.63
CA GLY A 229 -17.85 3.64 1.60
C GLY A 229 -18.02 2.56 2.69
N PRO A 230 -19.28 2.27 3.05
CA PRO A 230 -19.61 1.21 3.99
C PRO A 230 -19.49 -0.16 3.32
N ILE A 231 -18.61 -1.01 3.82
CA ILE A 231 -18.49 -2.40 3.36
C ILE A 231 -19.07 -3.32 4.43
N CYS A 232 -19.95 -4.24 4.02
CA CYS A 232 -20.40 -5.33 4.88
C CYS A 232 -19.63 -6.59 4.54
N ILE A 233 -19.55 -7.51 5.49
CA ILE A 233 -18.70 -8.70 5.39
C ILE A 233 -19.47 -9.96 5.71
N ASN A 234 -19.01 -11.07 5.15
CA ASN A 234 -19.48 -12.42 5.41
C ASN A 234 -18.28 -13.32 5.73
N TYR A 235 -18.34 -14.04 6.86
CA TYR A 235 -17.30 -14.97 7.32
C TYR A 235 -17.56 -16.42 6.91
N SER A 236 -18.78 -16.73 6.46
CA SER A 236 -19.19 -18.06 6.02
C SER A 236 -18.81 -18.40 4.58
N LEU A 237 -18.61 -17.40 3.71
CA LEU A 237 -18.24 -17.60 2.30
C LEU A 237 -16.82 -18.19 2.17
N ILE A 238 -15.88 -17.65 2.95
CA ILE A 238 -14.53 -18.18 3.08
C ILE A 238 -14.23 -18.30 4.57
N PRO A 239 -14.17 -19.52 5.13
CA PRO A 239 -13.98 -19.71 6.57
C PRO A 239 -12.75 -18.97 7.11
N GLY A 240 -12.98 -18.05 8.04
CA GLY A 240 -11.92 -17.27 8.70
C GLY A 240 -11.47 -16.01 7.96
N LEU A 241 -12.08 -15.68 6.81
CA LEU A 241 -11.79 -14.46 6.05
C LEU A 241 -13.05 -13.60 5.86
N PRO A 242 -13.02 -12.32 6.27
CA PRO A 242 -14.14 -11.40 6.07
C PRO A 242 -14.28 -11.06 4.58
N THR A 243 -15.22 -11.73 3.91
CA THR A 243 -15.45 -11.55 2.47
C THR A 243 -16.37 -10.35 2.25
N PRO A 244 -15.96 -9.32 1.46
CA PRO A 244 -16.82 -8.18 1.16
C PRO A 244 -18.12 -8.61 0.46
N VAL A 245 -19.25 -8.11 0.95
CA VAL A 245 -20.58 -8.29 0.37
C VAL A 245 -21.35 -6.96 0.43
N SER A 246 -22.31 -6.77 -0.48
CA SER A 246 -23.18 -5.60 -0.41
C SER A 246 -23.91 -5.58 0.92
N CYS A 247 -24.02 -4.41 1.56
CA CYS A 247 -24.78 -4.24 2.80
C CYS A 247 -26.29 -4.47 2.63
N ASN A 248 -26.79 -4.50 1.39
CA ASN A 248 -28.18 -4.84 1.09
C ASN A 248 -28.38 -6.37 0.90
N SER A 249 -27.31 -7.16 0.96
CA SER A 249 -27.36 -8.60 0.79
C SER A 249 -27.89 -9.31 2.05
N PRO A 250 -28.76 -10.33 1.93
CA PRO A 250 -29.12 -11.18 3.06
C PRO A 250 -27.95 -12.04 3.57
N LEU A 251 -26.81 -12.05 2.85
CA LEU A 251 -25.56 -12.69 3.27
C LEU A 251 -24.68 -11.78 4.13
N ALA A 252 -25.02 -10.51 4.34
CA ALA A 252 -24.25 -9.66 5.24
C ALA A 252 -24.35 -10.20 6.69
N GLU A 253 -23.20 -10.49 7.30
CA GLU A 253 -23.12 -10.99 8.68
C GLU A 253 -22.68 -9.89 9.66
N ASP A 254 -21.82 -8.98 9.21
CA ASP A 254 -21.34 -7.84 10.00
C ASP A 254 -21.14 -6.59 9.10
N GLY A 255 -21.04 -5.42 9.73
CA GLY A 255 -20.97 -4.11 9.10
C GLY A 255 -22.26 -3.30 9.26
N PRO A 256 -22.35 -2.13 8.60
CA PRO A 256 -21.37 -1.56 7.69
C PRO A 256 -20.06 -1.12 8.38
N VAL A 257 -18.92 -1.48 7.80
CA VAL A 257 -17.60 -0.98 8.20
C VAL A 257 -17.27 0.27 7.38
N ASN A 258 -17.17 1.40 8.06
CA ASN A 258 -16.82 2.67 7.44
C ASN A 258 -15.30 2.81 7.33
N HIS A 259 -14.83 3.43 6.25
CA HIS A 259 -13.42 3.69 5.98
C HIS A 259 -13.07 5.19 6.03
N ASN A 260 -14.05 6.06 6.24
CA ASN A 260 -13.80 7.44 6.62
C ASN A 260 -13.53 7.52 8.13
N LEU A 261 -12.30 7.26 8.53
CA LEU A 261 -11.92 7.05 9.95
C LEU A 261 -11.49 8.33 10.65
N GLY A 262 -11.62 9.48 9.99
CA GLY A 262 -11.20 10.75 10.55
C GLY A 262 -9.70 10.99 10.36
N ALA A 263 -9.21 12.11 10.89
CA ALA A 263 -7.82 12.51 10.77
C ALA A 263 -6.81 11.62 11.53
N ASP A 264 -7.27 10.73 12.41
CA ASP A 264 -6.42 10.13 13.43
C ASP A 264 -5.82 8.77 13.05
N THR A 265 -6.39 8.07 12.07
CA THR A 265 -6.03 6.67 11.78
C THR A 265 -6.02 6.35 10.29
N ALA A 266 -5.03 5.59 9.83
CA ALA A 266 -5.02 5.08 8.47
C ALA A 266 -6.15 4.05 8.25
N ALA A 267 -6.89 4.21 7.16
CA ALA A 267 -7.98 3.30 6.79
C ALA A 267 -7.48 2.11 5.96
N TYR A 268 -6.38 2.30 5.23
CA TYR A 268 -5.84 1.31 4.32
C TYR A 268 -4.34 1.14 4.51
N ALA A 269 -3.89 -0.11 4.37
CA ALA A 269 -2.50 -0.44 4.04
C ALA A 269 -2.50 -1.04 2.63
N VAL A 270 -1.63 -0.54 1.75
CA VAL A 270 -1.57 -0.92 0.35
C VAL A 270 -0.16 -1.40 0.05
N ILE A 271 -0.06 -2.61 -0.52
CA ILE A 271 1.20 -3.27 -0.83
C ILE A 271 1.28 -3.47 -2.35
N ALA A 272 2.41 -3.18 -2.98
CA ALA A 272 2.71 -3.70 -4.32
C ALA A 272 3.66 -4.89 -4.21
N PRO A 273 3.16 -6.14 -4.33
CA PRO A 273 4.00 -7.33 -4.21
C PRO A 273 5.13 -7.36 -5.25
N GLU A 274 4.85 -7.00 -6.49
CA GLU A 274 5.84 -7.04 -7.57
C GLU A 274 6.89 -5.92 -7.44
N LEU A 275 6.48 -4.72 -7.02
CA LEU A 275 7.43 -3.66 -6.66
C LEU A 275 8.31 -4.09 -5.48
N ASN A 276 7.74 -4.68 -4.44
CA ASN A 276 8.52 -5.17 -3.30
C ASN A 276 9.52 -6.26 -3.70
N ALA A 277 9.15 -7.16 -4.61
CA ALA A 277 10.07 -8.16 -5.16
C ALA A 277 11.21 -7.50 -5.98
N LEU A 278 10.89 -6.48 -6.79
CA LEU A 278 11.89 -5.69 -7.50
C LEU A 278 12.84 -4.98 -6.51
N LEU A 279 12.30 -4.30 -5.50
CA LEU A 279 13.08 -3.60 -4.48
C LEU A 279 13.99 -4.56 -3.70
N GLU A 280 13.50 -5.74 -3.32
CA GLU A 280 14.33 -6.76 -2.67
C GLU A 280 15.52 -7.17 -3.54
N SER A 281 15.31 -7.33 -4.86
CA SER A 281 16.39 -7.65 -5.80
C SER A 281 17.41 -6.52 -5.93
N LEU A 282 16.95 -5.26 -5.97
CA LEU A 282 17.82 -4.09 -6.09
C LEU A 282 18.56 -3.80 -4.79
N PHE A 283 17.95 -4.02 -3.63
CA PHE A 283 18.59 -3.78 -2.33
C PHE A 283 19.73 -4.74 -2.02
N ALA A 284 19.85 -5.84 -2.78
CA ALA A 284 20.98 -6.76 -2.73
C ALA A 284 22.24 -6.24 -3.47
N LEU A 285 22.12 -5.16 -4.25
CA LEU A 285 23.25 -4.47 -4.87
C LEU A 285 24.10 -3.76 -3.81
N ASP A 286 25.33 -3.40 -4.18
CA ASP A 286 26.17 -2.56 -3.33
C ASP A 286 25.58 -1.15 -3.18
N ASP A 287 25.80 -0.53 -2.03
CA ASP A 287 25.18 0.76 -1.70
C ASP A 287 25.62 1.90 -2.64
N GLN A 288 26.76 1.78 -3.31
CA GLN A 288 27.22 2.77 -4.29
C GLN A 288 26.42 2.68 -5.58
N LEU A 289 26.19 1.47 -6.09
CA LEU A 289 25.34 1.24 -7.25
C LEU A 289 23.86 1.53 -6.94
N LEU A 290 23.40 1.23 -5.72
CA LEU A 290 22.01 1.47 -5.34
C LEU A 290 21.62 2.96 -5.34
N GLN A 291 22.58 3.87 -5.15
CA GLN A 291 22.37 5.32 -5.25
C GLN A 291 22.03 5.78 -6.68
N SER A 292 22.32 4.96 -7.69
CA SER A 292 21.95 5.23 -9.09
C SER A 292 20.48 4.92 -9.38
N TYR A 293 19.72 4.38 -8.43
CA TYR A 293 18.31 4.02 -8.63
C TYR A 293 17.38 4.91 -7.82
N THR A 294 16.25 5.26 -8.42
CA THR A 294 15.24 6.15 -7.83
C THR A 294 13.86 5.54 -7.97
N LEU A 295 13.08 5.57 -6.89
CA LEU A 295 11.64 5.32 -6.90
C LEU A 295 10.93 6.66 -7.12
N HIS A 296 9.99 6.69 -8.06
CA HIS A 296 9.10 7.81 -8.35
C HIS A 296 7.66 7.43 -8.07
N ILE A 297 6.88 8.36 -7.52
CA ILE A 297 5.45 8.18 -7.22
C ILE A 297 4.65 9.32 -7.86
N ASP A 298 3.87 9.01 -8.90
CA ASP A 298 2.77 9.89 -9.35
C ASP A 298 1.53 9.53 -8.52
N PHE A 299 1.10 10.45 -7.66
CA PHE A 299 -0.07 10.26 -6.81
C PHE A 299 -1.15 11.26 -7.16
N ARG A 300 -2.37 10.75 -7.33
CA ARG A 300 -3.55 11.56 -7.65
C ARG A 300 -4.71 11.18 -6.77
N MET A 301 -5.41 12.19 -6.27
CA MET A 301 -6.63 11.96 -5.53
C MET A 301 -7.61 13.12 -5.68
N GLY A 302 -8.88 12.85 -5.47
CA GLY A 302 -9.94 13.84 -5.61
C GLY A 302 -10.62 13.80 -6.97
N CYS A 303 -11.41 14.83 -7.27
CA CYS A 303 -12.08 14.92 -8.57
C CYS A 303 -11.17 15.55 -9.62
N ASP A 304 -10.51 14.71 -10.42
CA ASP A 304 -9.72 15.14 -11.58
C ASP A 304 -10.46 16.22 -12.38
N PRO A 305 -9.82 17.35 -12.75
CA PRO A 305 -10.46 18.43 -13.51
C PRO A 305 -11.11 17.96 -14.82
N LEU A 306 -10.68 16.83 -15.38
CA LEU A 306 -11.26 16.25 -16.58
C LEU A 306 -12.60 15.52 -16.31
N PHE A 307 -12.94 15.19 -15.06
CA PHE A 307 -14.29 14.72 -14.69
C PHE A 307 -15.32 15.87 -14.65
N GLY A 308 -14.88 17.09 -14.34
CA GLY A 308 -15.74 18.26 -14.18
C GLY A 308 -15.38 19.09 -12.95
N ILE A 309 -16.36 19.88 -12.48
CA ILE A 309 -16.22 20.72 -11.29
C ILE A 309 -16.82 20.03 -10.06
N ARG A 310 -16.46 20.52 -8.85
CA ARG A 310 -16.86 19.95 -7.54
C ARG A 310 -18.35 19.54 -7.43
N THR A 311 -19.26 20.30 -8.05
CA THR A 311 -20.72 20.10 -7.97
C THR A 311 -21.27 19.15 -9.02
N ASP A 312 -20.50 18.81 -10.06
CA ASP A 312 -20.95 17.90 -11.11
C ASP A 312 -21.18 16.51 -10.52
N GLU A 313 -22.10 15.74 -11.11
CA GLU A 313 -22.45 14.41 -10.60
C GLU A 313 -21.22 13.48 -10.56
N MET A 314 -20.33 13.59 -11.54
CA MET A 314 -19.12 12.78 -11.61
C MET A 314 -18.19 12.99 -10.40
N CYS A 315 -18.17 14.21 -9.86
CA CYS A 315 -17.36 14.62 -8.72
C CYS A 315 -18.09 14.46 -7.38
N SER A 316 -19.35 14.91 -7.33
CA SER A 316 -20.14 14.93 -6.12
C SER A 316 -20.68 13.55 -5.76
N GLY A 317 -21.07 12.74 -6.75
CA GLY A 317 -21.71 11.44 -6.54
C GLY A 317 -23.08 11.54 -5.88
N ALA A 318 -23.79 12.66 -6.05
CA ALA A 318 -25.08 12.89 -5.41
C ALA A 318 -26.16 11.89 -5.87
N LEU A 319 -26.06 11.40 -7.11
CA LEU A 319 -26.95 10.39 -7.68
C LEU A 319 -26.33 8.99 -7.64
N SER A 320 -25.02 8.86 -7.91
CA SER A 320 -24.29 7.59 -7.94
C SER A 320 -24.05 7.00 -6.55
N GLY A 321 -24.12 7.83 -5.51
CA GLY A 321 -23.87 7.45 -4.12
C GLY A 321 -22.40 7.55 -3.70
N TYR A 322 -21.47 7.79 -4.62
CA TYR A 322 -20.04 7.84 -4.33
C TYR A 322 -19.37 9.06 -4.97
N GLY A 323 -18.97 10.01 -4.13
CA GLY A 323 -18.20 11.17 -4.53
C GLY A 323 -16.72 10.84 -4.81
N LYS A 324 -16.10 11.70 -5.61
CA LYS A 324 -14.66 11.69 -5.91
C LYS A 324 -13.91 12.82 -5.22
N ASN A 325 -14.62 13.87 -4.79
CA ASN A 325 -14.02 15.09 -4.25
C ASN A 325 -13.16 14.87 -2.99
N ILE A 326 -12.06 15.61 -2.90
CA ILE A 326 -11.49 16.01 -1.60
C ILE A 326 -12.41 17.08 -1.02
N ASN A 327 -12.96 16.84 0.17
CA ASN A 327 -13.98 17.72 0.75
C ASN A 327 -13.75 18.12 2.21
N ASN A 328 -12.74 17.55 2.87
CA ASN A 328 -12.33 17.94 4.23
C ASN A 328 -10.85 18.31 4.31
N GLY A 329 -10.00 17.69 3.48
CA GLY A 329 -8.62 18.12 3.27
C GLY A 329 -7.68 17.76 4.41
N TYR A 330 -7.68 16.49 4.83
CA TYR A 330 -6.65 15.97 5.75
C TYR A 330 -6.22 14.57 5.32
N GLU A 331 -6.26 14.30 4.02
CA GLU A 331 -5.80 13.05 3.48
C GLU A 331 -4.28 12.99 3.60
N GLN A 332 -3.77 11.83 4.03
CA GLN A 332 -2.35 11.60 4.23
C GLN A 332 -1.96 10.29 3.56
N LEU A 333 -0.83 10.32 2.88
CA LEU A 333 -0.16 9.17 2.29
C LEU A 333 1.25 9.09 2.87
N PHE A 334 1.56 7.99 3.53
CA PHE A 334 2.87 7.76 4.14
C PHE A 334 3.29 6.31 3.96
N ILE A 335 4.59 6.06 4.05
CA ILE A 335 5.21 4.77 3.85
C ILE A 335 5.62 4.22 5.21
N GLY A 336 5.29 2.96 5.46
CA GLY A 336 5.81 2.19 6.57
C GLY A 336 6.24 0.80 6.11
N THR A 337 6.42 -0.09 7.08
CA THR A 337 6.91 -1.45 6.87
C THR A 337 5.83 -2.47 7.16
N ALA A 338 5.69 -3.50 6.32
CA ALA A 338 4.79 -4.61 6.57
C ALA A 338 5.51 -5.96 6.50
N ARG A 339 5.01 -6.91 7.29
CA ARG A 339 5.20 -8.34 7.06
C ARG A 339 4.05 -8.84 6.20
N ILE A 340 4.41 -9.59 5.17
CA ILE A 340 3.47 -10.22 4.24
C ILE A 340 3.85 -11.68 4.09
N ASN A 341 2.86 -12.53 3.81
CA ASN A 341 3.14 -13.87 3.31
C ASN A 341 3.86 -13.72 1.97
N ARG A 342 5.12 -14.18 1.92
CA ARG A 342 5.90 -14.24 0.68
C ARG A 342 5.52 -15.44 -0.19
N GLU A 343 4.48 -16.18 0.19
CA GLU A 343 3.93 -17.32 -0.56
C GLU A 343 2.42 -17.12 -0.81
N PRO A 344 1.91 -17.60 -1.97
CA PRO A 344 0.48 -17.53 -2.29
C PRO A 344 -0.37 -18.28 -1.26
N PRO A 345 -1.66 -17.95 -1.13
CA PRO A 345 -2.57 -18.60 -0.19
C PRO A 345 -2.56 -20.15 -0.33
N PRO A 346 -2.89 -20.88 0.75
CA PRO A 346 -2.60 -22.31 0.87
C PRO A 346 -3.35 -23.13 -0.18
N GLY A 347 -2.63 -23.53 -1.22
CA GLY A 347 -3.17 -24.35 -2.31
C GLY A 347 -2.13 -24.98 -3.23
N ILE A 348 -0.85 -24.62 -3.08
CA ILE A 348 0.24 -25.20 -3.87
C ILE A 348 1.16 -25.94 -2.90
N PRO A 349 1.35 -27.27 -3.03
CA PRO A 349 2.28 -28.00 -2.19
C PRO A 349 3.69 -27.44 -2.36
N GLU A 350 4.27 -26.92 -1.29
CA GLU A 350 5.65 -26.46 -1.25
C GLU A 350 6.61 -27.57 -1.75
N PRO A 351 7.80 -27.21 -2.29
CA PRO A 351 8.80 -28.17 -2.75
C PRO A 351 9.16 -29.25 -1.71
N GLY A 352 9.02 -28.95 -0.41
CA GLY A 352 9.20 -29.90 0.68
C GLY A 352 8.21 -31.08 0.66
N MET A 353 6.98 -30.86 0.21
CA MET A 353 5.96 -31.91 0.07
C MET A 353 6.26 -32.82 -1.13
N LEU A 354 6.79 -32.28 -2.23
CA LEU A 354 7.31 -33.06 -3.36
C LEU A 354 8.52 -33.91 -2.96
N PHE A 355 9.38 -33.38 -2.09
CA PHE A 355 10.51 -34.13 -1.54
C PHE A 355 10.05 -35.26 -0.61
N MET A 356 9.04 -35.04 0.24
CA MET A 356 8.45 -36.10 1.08
C MET A 356 7.68 -37.15 0.27
N PHE A 357 6.99 -36.74 -0.79
CA PHE A 357 6.28 -37.68 -1.67
C PHE A 357 7.24 -38.53 -2.50
N SER A 358 8.32 -37.93 -3.02
CA SER A 358 9.35 -38.65 -3.77
C SER A 358 10.18 -39.60 -2.89
N THR A 359 10.50 -39.21 -1.65
CA THR A 359 11.17 -40.08 -0.68
C THR A 359 10.25 -41.22 -0.19
N GLY A 360 8.94 -40.96 -0.03
CA GLY A 360 7.95 -42.00 0.26
C GLY A 360 7.86 -43.06 -0.84
N LEU A 361 7.83 -42.65 -2.12
CA LEU A 361 7.82 -43.57 -3.26
C LEU A 361 9.12 -44.37 -3.40
N LEU A 362 10.27 -43.77 -3.11
CA LEU A 362 11.57 -44.46 -3.08
C LEU A 362 11.63 -45.50 -1.95
N ALA A 363 11.10 -45.19 -0.76
CA ALA A 363 11.03 -46.14 0.37
C ALA A 363 10.09 -47.33 0.08
N LEU A 364 8.98 -47.10 -0.63
CA LEU A 364 8.08 -48.15 -1.11
C LEU A 364 8.73 -49.07 -2.15
N ARG A 365 9.52 -48.50 -3.08
CA ARG A 365 10.30 -49.30 -4.05
C ARG A 365 11.38 -50.13 -3.36
N TRP A 366 12.02 -49.60 -2.32
CA TRP A 366 13.06 -50.32 -1.57
C TRP A 366 12.48 -51.50 -0.76
N ARG A 367 11.29 -51.33 -0.15
CA ARG A 367 10.58 -52.43 0.53
C ARG A 367 10.09 -53.54 -0.41
N LEU A 368 9.79 -53.22 -1.67
CA LEU A 368 9.40 -54.21 -2.67
C LEU A 368 10.60 -54.96 -3.25
N ALA A 369 11.78 -54.33 -3.32
CA ALA A 369 13.03 -54.96 -3.76
C ALA A 369 13.65 -55.89 -2.69
N SER A 370 13.43 -55.62 -1.40
CA SER A 370 13.94 -56.46 -0.30
C SER A 370 13.09 -57.71 0.00
N ARG A 371 12.07 -58.00 -0.81
CA ARG A 371 11.18 -59.18 -0.69
C ARG A 371 11.30 -60.14 -1.89
N ARG A 372 12.38 -60.07 -2.66
CA ARG A 372 12.74 -61.08 -3.66
C ARG A 372 14.03 -61.79 -3.30
#